data_AF-A0A4Q7DEX9-F1
#
_entry.id   AF-A0A4Q7DEX9-F1
#
_cell.length_a   1.000
_cell.length_b   1.000
_cell.length_c   1.000
_cell.angle_alpha   90.00
_cell.angle_beta   90.00
_cell.angle_gamma   90.00
#
_symmetry.space_group_name_H-M   'P 1'
#
loop_
_entity.id
_entity.type
_entity.pdbx_description
1 polymer ?
#
loop_
_entity_poly.entity_id
_entity_poly.type
_entity_poly.pdbx_seq_one_letter_code
_entity_poly.pdbx_strand_id
1 'polypeptide(L)'
;MDKGHAMITVQEVRQKIIDWRDGVMTTEEIQGWGEEKYTSNDLRNASLSEREHFIVIEVLQYLEFINMNLVTKDDIPHILEFIDGADHNDAYKKWNEYLNNIDYKSRADLLKGEAFYEDYCLAHLDCNDQQTKGAGPANYGVVEKRR
;
A
#
# COMPACT_ATOMS: atom_id res chain seq x y z
N MET A 1 -2.37 -24.94 -21.87
CA MET A 1 -3.37 -24.73 -20.80
C MET A 1 -3.33 -23.25 -20.51
N ASP A 2 -4.33 -22.54 -20.99
CA ASP A 2 -4.48 -21.12 -20.72
C ASP A 2 -4.77 -21.02 -19.22
N LYS A 3 -3.76 -20.63 -18.42
CA LYS A 3 -4.03 -20.24 -17.04
C LYS A 3 -4.85 -18.97 -17.20
N GLY A 4 -6.17 -19.06 -17.01
CA GLY A 4 -7.02 -17.89 -16.94
C GLY A 4 -6.38 -16.97 -15.91
N HIS A 5 -5.73 -15.90 -16.37
CA HIS A 5 -5.11 -14.94 -15.50
C HIS A 5 -6.28 -14.29 -14.77
N ALA A 6 -6.43 -14.60 -13.49
CA ALA A 6 -7.48 -14.02 -12.67
C ALA A 6 -7.24 -12.50 -12.70
N MET A 7 -8.20 -11.78 -13.25
CA MET A 7 -8.16 -10.33 -13.33
C MET A 7 -8.34 -9.78 -11.92
N ILE A 8 -7.48 -8.83 -11.54
CA ILE A 8 -7.52 -8.22 -10.21
C ILE A 8 -8.84 -7.48 -9.99
N THR A 9 -9.39 -7.60 -8.78
CA THR A 9 -10.63 -6.93 -8.36
C THR A 9 -10.46 -6.27 -6.99
N VAL A 10 -11.34 -5.31 -6.64
CA VAL A 10 -11.36 -4.71 -5.30
C VAL A 10 -11.61 -5.78 -4.23
N GLN A 11 -12.48 -6.74 -4.49
CA GLN A 11 -12.76 -7.84 -3.55
C GLN A 11 -11.55 -8.74 -3.34
N GLU A 12 -10.74 -9.00 -4.37
CA GLU A 12 -9.50 -9.74 -4.23
C GLU A 12 -8.50 -8.98 -3.35
N VAL A 13 -8.27 -7.69 -3.64
CA VAL A 13 -7.42 -6.83 -2.81
C VAL A 13 -7.89 -6.84 -1.35
N ARG A 14 -9.19 -6.62 -1.13
CA ARG A 14 -9.80 -6.64 0.20
C ARG A 14 -9.57 -7.97 0.92
N GLN A 15 -9.74 -9.09 0.22
CA GLN A 15 -9.51 -10.41 0.80
C GLN A 15 -8.05 -10.60 1.18
N LYS A 16 -7.10 -10.13 0.36
CA LYS A 16 -5.67 -10.20 0.68
C LYS A 16 -5.29 -9.38 1.90
N ILE A 17 -5.88 -8.21 2.08
CA ILE A 17 -5.72 -7.41 3.31
C ILE A 17 -6.28 -8.16 4.53
N ILE A 18 -7.42 -8.85 4.39
CA ILE A 18 -8.00 -9.68 5.46
C ILE A 18 -7.12 -10.90 5.78
N ASP A 19 -6.62 -11.60 4.76
CA ASP A 19 -5.73 -12.75 4.94
C ASP A 19 -4.46 -12.33 5.68
N TRP A 20 -3.90 -11.16 5.38
CA TRP A 20 -2.76 -10.60 6.10
C TRP A 20 -3.11 -10.25 7.56
N ARG A 21 -4.28 -9.62 7.80
CA ARG A 21 -4.79 -9.33 9.15
C ARG A 21 -4.86 -10.59 10.00
N ASP A 22 -5.45 -11.63 9.44
CA ASP A 22 -5.78 -12.86 10.15
C ASP A 22 -4.57 -13.81 10.25
N GLY A 23 -3.42 -13.43 9.68
CA GLY A 23 -2.18 -14.20 9.71
C GLY A 23 -2.18 -15.40 8.77
N VAL A 24 -3.11 -15.44 7.82
CA VAL A 24 -3.11 -16.40 6.71
C VAL A 24 -1.96 -16.09 5.74
N MET A 25 -1.59 -14.81 5.62
CA MET A 25 -0.42 -14.35 4.88
C MET A 25 0.55 -13.59 5.81
N THR A 26 1.85 -13.78 5.61
CA THR A 26 2.89 -12.97 6.28
C THR A 26 3.03 -11.59 5.61
N THR A 27 3.80 -10.70 6.24
CA THR A 27 4.08 -9.37 5.70
C THR A 27 4.92 -9.45 4.41
N GLU A 28 5.86 -10.39 4.34
CA GLU A 28 6.63 -10.71 3.14
C GLU A 28 5.73 -11.19 1.99
N GLU A 29 4.79 -12.09 2.29
CA GLU A 29 3.90 -12.66 1.28
C GLU A 29 2.95 -11.62 0.70
N ILE A 30 2.41 -10.71 1.53
CA ILE A 30 1.53 -9.66 1.04
C ILE A 30 2.31 -8.57 0.28
N GLN A 31 3.54 -8.24 0.70
CA GLN A 31 4.40 -7.33 -0.08
C GLN A 31 4.69 -7.94 -1.46
N GLY A 32 5.18 -9.18 -1.50
CA GLY A 32 5.49 -9.86 -2.76
C GLY A 32 4.28 -9.99 -3.68
N TRP A 33 3.09 -10.22 -3.12
CA TRP A 33 1.84 -10.18 -3.89
C TRP A 33 1.54 -8.77 -4.43
N GLY A 34 1.73 -7.72 -3.62
CA GLY A 34 1.59 -6.32 -4.03
C GLY A 34 2.51 -5.96 -5.19
N GLU A 35 3.80 -6.29 -5.08
CA GLU A 35 4.83 -6.10 -6.13
C GLU A 35 4.46 -6.81 -7.44
N GLU A 36 4.06 -8.08 -7.36
CA GLU A 36 3.64 -8.86 -8.52
C GLU A 36 2.45 -8.18 -9.21
N LYS A 37 1.42 -7.81 -8.44
CA LYS A 37 0.17 -7.30 -9.01
C LYS A 37 0.27 -5.87 -9.50
N TYR A 38 1.02 -5.00 -8.83
CA TYR A 38 1.19 -3.62 -9.25
C TYR A 38 1.84 -3.50 -10.64
N THR A 39 2.80 -4.37 -10.94
CA THR A 39 3.51 -4.37 -12.22
C THR A 39 2.87 -5.28 -13.29
N SER A 40 1.84 -6.05 -12.92
CA SER A 40 1.23 -7.06 -13.78
C SER A 40 0.46 -6.48 -14.98
N ASN A 41 0.37 -7.30 -16.03
CA ASN A 41 -0.61 -7.07 -17.11
C ASN A 41 -2.05 -7.27 -16.63
N ASP A 42 -2.26 -8.00 -15.53
CA ASP A 42 -3.59 -8.23 -14.96
C ASP A 42 -4.22 -6.91 -14.53
N LEU A 43 -3.46 -6.05 -13.84
CA LEU A 43 -3.91 -4.70 -13.46
C LEU A 43 -4.18 -3.82 -14.69
N ARG A 44 -3.27 -3.85 -15.69
CA ARG A 44 -3.40 -3.05 -16.91
C ARG A 44 -4.62 -3.43 -17.75
N ASN A 45 -4.98 -4.70 -17.75
CA ASN A 45 -6.09 -5.22 -18.52
C ASN A 45 -7.39 -5.32 -17.69
N ALA A 46 -7.33 -5.02 -16.40
CA ALA A 46 -8.47 -5.18 -15.49
C ALA A 46 -9.66 -4.34 -15.97
N SER A 47 -10.85 -4.96 -16.00
CA SER A 47 -12.11 -4.29 -16.33
C SER A 47 -12.68 -3.63 -15.08
N LEU A 48 -11.94 -2.67 -14.52
CA LEU A 48 -12.31 -1.90 -13.34
C LEU A 48 -12.99 -0.59 -13.75
N SER A 49 -13.97 -0.15 -12.97
CA SER A 49 -14.41 1.24 -13.01
C SER A 49 -13.28 2.18 -12.57
N GLU A 50 -13.37 3.47 -12.91
CA GLU A 50 -12.37 4.47 -12.51
C GLU A 50 -12.12 4.48 -10.99
N ARG A 51 -13.19 4.38 -10.19
CA ARG A 51 -13.10 4.28 -8.73
C ARG A 51 -12.35 3.03 -8.28
N GLU A 52 -12.72 1.87 -8.83
CA GLU A 52 -12.09 0.61 -8.45
C GLU A 52 -10.61 0.59 -8.85
N HIS A 53 -10.29 1.12 -10.03
CA HIS A 53 -8.91 1.24 -10.51
C HIS A 53 -8.08 2.12 -9.58
N PHE A 54 -8.63 3.26 -9.14
CA PHE A 54 -7.99 4.12 -8.15
C PHE A 54 -7.72 3.39 -6.82
N ILE A 55 -8.72 2.73 -6.24
CA ILE A 55 -8.58 1.98 -4.98
C ILE A 55 -7.51 0.88 -5.12
N VAL A 56 -7.57 0.10 -6.20
CA VAL A 56 -6.64 -1.01 -6.43
C VAL A 56 -5.21 -0.49 -6.57
N ILE A 57 -4.98 0.57 -7.36
CA ILE A 57 -3.64 1.14 -7.55
C ILE A 57 -3.07 1.65 -6.22
N GLU A 58 -3.83 2.45 -5.49
CA GLU A 58 -3.36 3.05 -4.24
C GLU A 58 -2.99 1.96 -3.21
N VAL A 59 -3.84 0.94 -3.04
CA VAL A 59 -3.55 -0.16 -2.12
C VAL A 59 -2.37 -0.98 -2.59
N LEU A 60 -2.29 -1.34 -3.88
CA LEU A 60 -1.17 -2.14 -4.40
C LEU A 60 0.16 -1.41 -4.30
N GLN A 61 0.21 -0.11 -4.58
CA GLN A 61 1.41 0.70 -4.39
C GLN A 61 1.82 0.73 -2.91
N TYR A 62 0.83 0.84 -2.00
CA TYR A 62 1.09 0.80 -0.57
C TYR A 62 1.64 -0.56 -0.12
N LEU A 63 1.14 -1.66 -0.71
CA LEU A 63 1.61 -3.01 -0.44
C LEU A 63 2.99 -3.31 -1.05
N GLU A 64 3.26 -2.83 -2.27
CA GLU A 64 4.57 -2.93 -2.93
C GLU A 64 5.68 -2.34 -2.05
N PHE A 65 5.37 -1.25 -1.35
CA PHE A 65 6.32 -0.49 -0.54
C PHE A 65 6.07 -0.63 0.97
N ILE A 66 5.59 -1.78 1.47
CA ILE A 66 5.31 -1.97 2.92
C ILE A 66 6.52 -1.63 3.78
N ASN A 67 7.69 -2.14 3.42
CA ASN A 67 8.93 -1.89 4.16
C ASN A 67 9.31 -0.40 4.14
N MET A 68 9.18 0.28 2.99
CA MET A 68 9.51 1.70 2.85
C MET A 68 8.50 2.62 3.56
N ASN A 69 7.22 2.28 3.49
CA ASN A 69 6.13 3.04 4.09
C ASN A 69 5.91 2.68 5.57
N LEU A 70 6.69 1.75 6.12
CA LEU A 70 6.56 1.26 7.50
C LEU A 70 5.12 0.81 7.82
N VAL A 71 4.51 0.10 6.86
CA VAL A 71 3.12 -0.34 6.97
C VAL A 71 3.06 -1.54 7.90
N THR A 72 2.15 -1.52 8.86
CA THR A 72 1.96 -2.59 9.85
C THR A 72 0.52 -3.10 9.85
N LYS A 73 0.27 -4.19 10.58
CA LYS A 73 -1.08 -4.72 10.76
C LYS A 73 -2.03 -3.74 11.47
N ASP A 74 -1.50 -2.78 12.22
CA ASP A 74 -2.31 -1.73 12.87
C ASP A 74 -2.94 -0.77 11.85
N ASP A 75 -2.42 -0.74 10.62
CA ASP A 75 -2.90 0.13 9.55
C ASP A 75 -4.08 -0.51 8.78
N ILE A 76 -4.29 -1.82 8.94
CA ILE A 76 -5.30 -2.60 8.22
C ILE A 76 -6.73 -2.05 8.36
N PRO A 77 -7.22 -1.65 9.55
CA PRO A 77 -8.56 -1.08 9.66
C PRO A 77 -8.76 0.14 8.76
N HIS A 78 -7.72 0.98 8.61
CA HIS A 78 -7.76 2.18 7.78
C HIS A 78 -7.65 1.85 6.29
N ILE A 79 -6.86 0.83 5.92
CA ILE A 79 -6.83 0.31 4.55
C ILE A 79 -8.21 -0.25 4.14
N LEU A 80 -8.85 -1.01 5.03
CA LEU A 80 -10.20 -1.55 4.79
C LEU A 80 -11.25 -0.45 4.71
N GLU A 81 -11.17 0.59 5.56
CA GLU A 81 -12.05 1.76 5.46
C GLU A 81 -11.89 2.47 4.12
N PHE A 82 -10.65 2.64 3.64
CA PHE A 82 -10.37 3.22 2.33
C PHE A 82 -10.99 2.38 1.18
N ILE A 83 -10.83 1.06 1.23
CA ILE A 83 -11.41 0.13 0.24
C ILE A 83 -12.94 0.16 0.23
N ASP A 84 -13.55 0.13 1.42
CA ASP A 84 -15.00 0.00 1.60
C ASP A 84 -15.74 1.36 1.48
N GLY A 85 -15.00 2.49 1.45
CA GLY A 85 -15.55 3.84 1.42
C GLY A 85 -16.39 4.14 0.17
N ALA A 86 -17.67 4.48 0.35
CA ALA A 86 -18.61 4.69 -0.76
C ALA A 86 -18.22 5.87 -1.67
N ASP A 87 -17.72 6.96 -1.08
CA ASP A 87 -17.19 8.12 -1.80
C ASP A 87 -15.66 8.06 -1.80
N HIS A 88 -15.05 8.01 -2.99
CA HIS A 88 -13.60 7.85 -3.12
C HIS A 88 -12.82 9.09 -2.64
N ASN A 89 -13.38 10.30 -2.75
CA ASN A 89 -12.71 11.52 -2.29
C ASN A 89 -12.70 11.58 -0.75
N ASP A 90 -13.83 11.25 -0.11
CA ASP A 90 -13.90 11.17 1.35
C ASP A 90 -13.01 10.06 1.90
N ALA A 91 -13.05 8.87 1.28
CA ALA A 91 -12.19 7.74 1.65
C ALA A 91 -10.71 8.09 1.54
N TYR A 92 -10.29 8.68 0.41
CA TYR A 92 -8.91 9.10 0.20
C TYR A 92 -8.49 10.21 1.15
N LYS A 93 -9.39 11.15 1.46
CA LYS A 93 -9.12 12.20 2.45
C LYS A 93 -8.86 11.60 3.83
N LYS A 94 -9.72 10.71 4.31
CA LYS A 94 -9.54 10.03 5.62
C LYS A 94 -8.28 9.18 5.65
N TRP A 95 -7.98 8.49 4.56
CA TRP A 95 -6.74 7.74 4.40
C TRP A 95 -5.51 8.65 4.56
N ASN A 96 -5.48 9.79 3.87
CA ASN A 96 -4.39 10.76 4.02
C ASN A 96 -4.35 11.39 5.41
N GLU A 97 -5.48 11.70 6.03
CA GLU A 97 -5.54 12.20 7.41
C GLU A 97 -4.93 11.18 8.38
N TYR A 98 -5.25 9.90 8.22
CA TYR A 98 -4.64 8.83 8.98
C TYR A 98 -3.12 8.78 8.78
N LEU A 99 -2.66 8.72 7.53
CA LEU A 99 -1.24 8.64 7.20
C LEU A 99 -0.42 9.82 7.74
N ASN A 100 -0.99 11.03 7.70
CA ASN A 100 -0.34 12.24 8.21
C ASN A 100 -0.25 12.32 9.74
N ASN A 101 -1.02 11.49 10.45
CA ASN A 101 -1.02 11.42 11.91
C ASN A 101 -0.10 10.32 12.46
N ILE A 102 0.53 9.51 11.59
CA ILE A 102 1.49 8.50 12.02
C ILE A 102 2.80 9.17 12.45
N ASP A 103 3.25 8.87 13.67
CA ASP A 103 4.61 9.17 14.10
C ASP A 103 5.59 8.14 13.52
N TYR A 104 6.00 8.37 12.28
CA TYR A 104 6.90 7.47 11.56
C TYR A 104 8.26 7.34 12.21
N LYS A 105 8.71 8.33 12.98
CA LYS A 105 9.96 8.24 13.73
C LYS A 105 9.86 7.18 14.82
N SER A 106 8.85 7.31 15.69
CA SER A 106 8.62 6.32 16.74
C SER A 106 8.34 4.94 16.15
N ARG A 107 7.59 4.88 15.03
CA ARG A 107 7.31 3.62 14.33
C ARG A 107 8.57 2.97 13.76
N ALA A 108 9.44 3.72 13.10
CA ALA A 108 10.71 3.21 12.60
C ALA A 108 11.58 2.65 13.74
N ASP A 109 11.65 3.37 14.86
CA ASP A 109 12.42 2.93 16.03
C ASP A 109 11.90 1.60 16.61
N LEU A 110 10.58 1.38 16.58
CA LEU A 110 9.96 0.11 16.99
C LEU A 110 10.24 -1.01 15.98
N LEU A 111 10.15 -0.73 14.68
CA LEU A 111 10.27 -1.74 13.62
C LEU A 111 11.72 -2.14 13.31
N LYS A 112 12.73 -1.41 13.78
CA LYS A 112 14.15 -1.77 13.60
C LYS A 112 14.51 -3.18 14.09
N GLY A 113 13.79 -3.70 15.09
CA GLY A 113 14.01 -5.04 15.63
C GLY A 113 13.28 -6.17 14.88
N GLU A 114 12.47 -5.83 13.89
CA GLU A 114 11.67 -6.78 13.12
C GLU A 114 12.41 -7.13 11.83
N ALA A 115 12.70 -8.43 11.62
CA ALA A 115 13.54 -8.92 10.52
C ALA A 115 13.11 -8.42 9.14
N PHE A 116 11.80 -8.25 8.91
CA PHE A 116 11.26 -7.75 7.66
C PHE A 116 11.64 -6.29 7.36
N TYR A 117 11.67 -5.43 8.39
CA TYR A 117 11.94 -4.00 8.25
C TYR A 117 13.42 -3.66 8.48
N GLU A 118 14.18 -4.59 9.07
CA GLU A 118 15.58 -4.42 9.46
C GLU A 118 16.45 -3.97 8.28
N ASP A 119 16.40 -4.67 7.14
CA ASP A 119 17.22 -4.34 5.97
C ASP A 119 16.96 -2.92 5.45
N TYR A 120 15.69 -2.50 5.43
CA TYR A 120 15.33 -1.15 4.98
C TYR A 120 15.81 -0.08 5.97
N CYS A 121 15.58 -0.29 7.27
CA CYS A 121 16.01 0.68 8.30
C CYS A 121 17.52 0.66 8.58
N LEU A 122 18.27 -0.38 8.19
CA LEU A 122 19.74 -0.38 8.20
C LEU A 122 20.33 0.33 6.98
N ALA A 123 19.74 0.12 5.79
CA ALA A 123 20.21 0.73 4.54
C ALA A 123 19.98 2.24 4.49
N HIS A 124 18.92 2.72 5.15
CA HIS A 124 18.60 4.13 5.28
C HIS A 124 18.91 4.56 6.71
N LEU A 125 20.15 5.04 6.92
CA LEU A 125 20.72 5.51 8.21
C LEU A 125 19.81 6.46 9.01
N ASP A 126 18.77 6.98 8.37
CA ASP A 126 17.55 7.47 8.99
C ASP A 126 16.34 6.95 8.19
N CYS A 127 15.53 6.06 8.77
CA CYS A 127 14.14 5.80 8.34
C CYS A 127 13.26 7.09 8.34
N ASN A 128 13.86 8.26 8.63
CA ASN A 128 13.26 9.58 8.78
C ASN A 128 13.40 10.52 7.55
N ASP A 129 14.36 10.33 6.65
CA ASP A 129 14.68 11.39 5.65
C ASP A 129 13.76 11.39 4.41
N GLN A 130 13.04 10.29 4.12
CA GLN A 130 12.20 10.22 2.92
C GLN A 130 10.83 10.91 3.08
N GLN A 131 10.28 11.03 4.29
CA GLN A 131 8.93 11.59 4.49
C GLN A 131 8.89 13.03 5.02
N THR A 132 9.98 13.56 5.59
CA THR A 132 10.03 14.98 6.04
C THR A 132 9.98 15.99 4.89
N LYS A 133 10.08 15.52 3.63
CA LYS A 133 9.90 16.33 2.41
C LYS A 133 8.51 16.20 1.80
N GLY A 134 7.45 16.10 2.61
CA GLY A 134 6.05 16.26 2.14
C GLY A 134 5.58 15.23 1.11
N ALA A 135 6.29 14.11 0.98
CA ALA A 135 5.84 12.96 0.21
C ALA A 135 5.15 12.02 1.19
N GLY A 136 3.81 12.09 1.22
CA GLY A 136 3.01 10.90 1.51
C GLY A 136 3.35 9.77 0.52
N PRO A 137 2.63 8.63 0.54
CA PRO A 137 2.86 7.53 -0.39
C PRO A 137 3.04 8.10 -1.80
N ALA A 138 4.17 7.71 -2.39
CA ALA A 138 4.86 8.55 -3.33
C ALA A 138 3.95 9.05 -4.46
N ASN A 139 3.81 10.37 -4.56
CA ASN A 139 3.19 11.09 -5.68
C ASN A 139 4.02 10.92 -6.99
N TYR A 140 4.35 9.69 -7.38
CA TYR A 140 4.97 9.35 -8.66
C TYR A 140 3.91 9.14 -9.77
N GLY A 141 2.78 9.84 -9.69
CA GLY A 141 1.66 9.73 -10.63
C GLY A 141 1.26 11.01 -11.37
N VAL A 142 1.67 12.20 -10.92
CA VAL A 142 1.31 13.46 -11.59
C VAL A 142 2.56 14.11 -12.15
N VAL A 143 2.92 13.71 -13.39
CA VAL A 143 3.72 14.58 -14.26
C VAL A 143 2.82 15.75 -14.65
N GLU A 144 2.74 16.74 -13.78
CA GLU A 144 2.17 18.03 -14.13
C GLU A 144 3.10 18.63 -15.20
N LYS A 145 2.65 18.59 -16.46
CA LYS A 145 3.28 19.33 -17.55
C LYS A 145 3.31 20.80 -17.14
N ARG A 146 4.46 21.27 -16.67
CA ARG A 146 4.74 22.70 -16.61
C ARG A 146 4.65 23.22 -18.04
N ARG A 147 3.66 24.10 -18.24
CA ARG A 147 3.54 24.97 -19.42
C ARG A 147 4.76 25.89 -19.51
#